data_AF-A0A3N0D4I1-F1
#
_entry.id   AF-A0A3N0D4I1-F1
#
_cell.length_a   1.000
_cell.length_b   1.000
_cell.length_c   1.000
_cell.angle_alpha   90.00
_cell.angle_beta   90.00
_cell.angle_gamma   90.00
#
_symmetry.space_group_name_H-M   'P 1'
#
loop_
_entity.id
_entity.type
_entity.pdbx_description
1 polymer ?
#
loop_
_entity_poly.entity_id
_entity_poly.type
_entity_poly.pdbx_seq_one_letter_code
_entity_poly.pdbx_strand_id
1 'polypeptide(L)'
;MRGLADGGAELAVVLRLRWDDVAALGREASRLAEQRGAPVTLDEAASHRLRTWSSVSKSQEEKGQPAAISGGQPTDRTRSQVASISPPTVRPPQSSPTALGQTPA
;
A
#
# COMPACT_ATOMS: atom_id res chain seq x y z
N MET A 1 -9.74 28.93 3.33
CA MET A 1 -10.77 28.53 2.35
C MET A 1 -11.04 29.72 1.45
N ARG A 2 -11.10 29.53 0.12
CA ARG A 2 -11.36 30.60 -0.85
C ARG A 2 -12.45 30.16 -1.83
N GLY A 3 -13.43 31.00 -2.10
CA GLY A 3 -14.41 30.76 -3.17
C GLY A 3 -13.81 30.98 -4.56
N LEU A 4 -14.18 30.13 -5.53
CA LEU A 4 -13.84 30.27 -6.94
C LEU A 4 -14.99 30.95 -7.70
N ALA A 5 -14.66 31.56 -8.85
CA ALA A 5 -15.61 32.30 -9.67
C ALA A 5 -16.70 31.42 -10.32
N ASP A 6 -16.45 30.12 -10.42
CA ASP A 6 -17.40 29.12 -10.89
C ASP A 6 -18.42 28.67 -9.81
N GLY A 7 -18.38 29.30 -8.63
CA GLY A 7 -19.20 28.92 -7.48
C GLY A 7 -18.59 27.78 -6.64
N GLY A 8 -17.38 27.32 -6.97
CA GLY A 8 -16.63 26.35 -6.18
C GLY A 8 -15.91 26.94 -4.97
N ALA A 9 -15.16 26.10 -4.24
CA ALA A 9 -14.28 26.54 -3.16
C ALA A 9 -12.98 25.72 -3.10
N GLU A 10 -11.86 26.40 -2.80
CA GLU A 10 -10.54 25.82 -2.57
C GLU A 10 -10.27 25.71 -1.06
N LEU A 11 -9.78 24.55 -0.63
CA LEU A 11 -9.43 24.24 0.74
C LEU A 11 -8.06 23.55 0.79
N ALA A 12 -7.16 24.07 1.64
CA ALA A 12 -5.90 23.42 1.98
C ALA A 12 -5.97 22.90 3.42
N VAL A 13 -5.67 21.62 3.61
CA VAL A 13 -5.67 20.95 4.92
C VAL A 13 -4.41 20.11 5.07
N VAL A 14 -3.92 20.00 6.30
CA VAL A 14 -2.85 19.07 6.67
C VAL A 14 -3.46 17.88 7.37
N LEU A 15 -3.27 16.67 6.84
CA LEU A 15 -3.76 15.44 7.43
C LEU A 15 -2.59 14.61 7.98
N ARG A 16 -2.83 13.93 9.10
CA ARG A 16 -1.96 12.87 9.58
C ARG A 16 -2.55 11.53 9.18
N LEU A 17 -1.85 10.83 8.29
CA LEU A 17 -2.25 9.50 7.82
C LEU A 17 -1.43 8.43 8.52
N ARG A 18 -2.03 7.25 8.72
CA ARG A 18 -1.26 6.07 9.16
C ARG A 18 -0.46 5.53 7.98
N TRP A 19 0.59 4.78 8.28
CA TRP A 19 1.42 4.17 7.24
C TRP A 19 0.65 3.22 6.33
N ASP A 20 -0.34 2.49 6.87
CA ASP A 20 -1.20 1.60 6.08
C ASP A 20 -2.02 2.36 5.02
N ASP A 21 -2.52 3.55 5.37
CA ASP A 21 -3.28 4.40 4.46
C ASP A 21 -2.38 4.94 3.33
N VAL A 22 -1.12 5.29 3.63
CA VAL A 22 -0.11 5.68 2.64
C VAL A 22 0.23 4.51 1.72
N ALA A 23 0.39 3.30 2.27
CA ALA A 23 0.64 2.10 1.47
C ALA A 23 -0.53 1.75 0.54
N ALA A 24 -1.78 1.97 0.99
CA ALA A 24 -2.96 1.82 0.15
C ALA A 24 -2.97 2.81 -1.02
N LEU A 25 -2.56 4.07 -0.81
CA LEU A 25 -2.40 5.05 -1.89
C LEU A 25 -1.28 4.66 -2.86
N GLY A 26 -0.18 4.08 -2.37
CA GLY A 26 0.89 3.55 -3.22
C GLY A 26 0.40 2.44 -4.16
N ARG A 27 -0.41 1.50 -3.65
CA ARG A 27 -1.03 0.45 -4.48
C ARG A 27 -1.97 1.02 -5.54
N GLU A 28 -2.77 2.03 -5.18
CA GLU A 28 -3.64 2.72 -6.14
C GLU A 28 -2.83 3.47 -7.20
N ALA A 29 -1.70 4.08 -6.84
CA ALA A 29 -0.81 4.73 -7.79
C ALA A 29 -0.22 3.74 -8.80
N SER A 30 0.23 2.56 -8.35
CA SER A 30 0.69 1.48 -9.24
C SER A 30 -0.43 1.05 -10.20
N ARG A 31 -1.63 0.82 -9.67
CA ARG A 31 -2.80 0.44 -10.49
C ARG A 31 -3.15 1.52 -11.51
N LEU A 32 -3.07 2.80 -11.14
CA LEU A 32 -3.39 3.91 -12.03
C LEU A 32 -2.31 4.10 -13.10
N ALA A 33 -1.05 3.83 -12.76
CA ALA A 33 0.06 3.84 -13.71
C ALA A 33 -0.09 2.75 -14.77
N GLU A 34 -0.50 1.54 -14.38
CA GLU A 34 -0.83 0.45 -15.31
C GLU A 34 -2.01 0.83 -16.23
N GLN A 35 -3.08 1.40 -15.67
CA GLN A 35 -4.26 1.81 -16.45
C GLN A 35 -3.96 2.93 -17.44
N ARG A 36 -3.08 3.87 -17.09
CA ARG A 36 -2.73 5.02 -17.94
C ARG A 36 -1.53 4.75 -18.86
N GLY A 37 -0.75 3.71 -18.59
CA GLY A 37 0.52 3.45 -19.26
C GLY A 37 1.59 4.51 -19.02
N ALA A 38 1.50 5.24 -17.89
CA ALA A 38 2.39 6.34 -17.55
C ALA A 38 2.65 6.38 -16.04
N PRO A 39 3.81 6.89 -15.58
CA PRO A 39 4.06 7.07 -14.15
C PRO A 39 3.03 8.04 -13.53
N VAL A 40 2.56 7.72 -12.33
CA VAL A 40 1.52 8.47 -11.60
C VAL A 40 2.04 8.84 -10.22
N THR A 41 1.77 10.08 -9.77
CA THR A 41 2.14 10.55 -8.44
C THR A 41 1.16 10.12 -7.35
N LEU A 42 1.59 10.17 -6.09
CA LEU A 42 0.71 9.84 -4.95
C LEU A 42 -0.46 10.82 -4.81
N ASP A 43 -0.25 12.10 -5.15
CA ASP A 43 -1.31 13.12 -5.15
C ASP A 43 -2.40 12.81 -6.18
N GLU A 44 -2.01 12.37 -7.38
CA GLU A 44 -2.97 11.95 -8.41
C GLU A 44 -3.75 10.70 -7.98
N ALA A 45 -3.10 9.73 -7.33
CA ALA A 45 -3.76 8.57 -6.77
C ALA A 45 -4.74 8.94 -5.64
N ALA A 46 -4.36 9.89 -4.78
CA ALA A 46 -5.23 10.41 -3.73
C ALA A 46 -6.44 11.16 -4.32
N SER A 47 -6.20 12.04 -5.29
CA SER A 47 -7.23 12.76 -6.04
C SER A 47 -8.20 11.81 -6.74
N HIS A 48 -7.69 10.74 -7.36
CA HIS A 48 -8.51 9.70 -8.00
C HIS A 48 -9.37 8.97 -6.98
N ARG A 49 -8.76 8.51 -5.88
CA ARG A 49 -9.46 7.77 -4.82
C ARG A 49 -10.54 8.63 -4.16
N LEU A 50 -10.27 9.89 -3.87
CA LEU A 50 -11.24 10.84 -3.29
C LEU A 50 -12.44 11.08 -4.21
N ARG A 51 -12.19 11.27 -5.52
CA ARG A 51 -13.27 11.41 -6.51
C ARG A 51 -14.14 10.16 -6.59
N THR A 52 -13.52 8.99 -6.71
CA THR A 52 -14.25 7.72 -6.86
C THR A 52 -15.00 7.33 -5.58
N TRP A 53 -14.42 7.58 -4.41
CA TRP A 53 -15.09 7.31 -3.13
C TRP A 53 -16.23 8.31 -2.86
N SER A 54 -16.06 9.59 -3.23
CA SER A 54 -17.13 10.58 -3.14
C SER A 54 -18.29 10.26 -4.09
N SER A 55 -18.05 9.61 -5.23
CA SER A 55 -19.13 9.13 -6.11
C SER A 55 -19.96 8.03 -5.45
N VAL A 56 -19.34 7.10 -4.71
CA VAL A 56 -20.07 6.05 -3.96
C VAL A 56 -20.97 6.65 -2.87
N SER A 57 -20.52 7.70 -2.18
CA SER A 57 -21.35 8.36 -1.13
C SER A 57 -22.49 9.22 -1.69
N LYS A 58 -22.37 9.73 -2.93
CA LYS A 58 -23.44 10.50 -3.58
C LYS A 58 -24.49 9.63 -4.29
N SER A 59 -24.17 8.35 -4.54
CA SER A 59 -25.11 7.40 -5.16
C SER A 59 -25.96 6.62 -4.14
N GLN A 60 -25.78 6.82 -2.84
CA GLN A 60 -26.50 6.05 -1.81
C GLN A 60 -27.94 6.54 -1.53
N GLU A 61 -28.43 7.57 -2.23
CA GLU A 61 -29.84 7.99 -2.12
C GLU A 61 -30.78 7.20 -3.05
N GLU A 62 -30.26 6.44 -4.03
CA GLU A 62 -31.12 5.67 -4.91
C GLU A 62 -30.72 4.19 -4.97
N LYS A 63 -31.58 3.39 -4.30
CA LYS A 63 -31.77 1.95 -4.47
C LYS A 63 -30.80 1.03 -3.73
N GLY A 64 -31.33 0.48 -2.63
CA GLY A 64 -30.75 -0.69 -1.98
C GLY A 64 -30.53 -1.84 -2.96
N GLN A 65 -29.33 -2.40 -2.92
CA GLN A 65 -29.10 -3.77 -3.32
C GLN A 65 -27.97 -4.34 -2.46
N PRO A 66 -28.19 -5.48 -1.78
CA PRO A 66 -27.22 -6.05 -0.85
C PRO A 66 -25.97 -6.55 -1.57
N ALA A 67 -24.84 -6.46 -0.87
CA ALA A 67 -23.55 -6.99 -1.25
C ALA A 67 -23.67 -8.46 -1.71
N ALA A 68 -23.43 -8.70 -2.99
CA ALA A 68 -23.18 -10.04 -3.51
C ALA A 68 -21.73 -10.42 -3.18
N ILE A 69 -21.55 -11.05 -2.03
CA ILE A 69 -20.42 -11.95 -1.78
C ILE A 69 -20.47 -13.11 -2.78
N SER A 70 -19.86 -12.96 -3.96
CA SER A 70 -19.57 -14.11 -4.80
C SER A 70 -18.34 -14.82 -4.24
N GLY A 71 -18.60 -15.81 -3.40
CA GLY A 71 -17.62 -16.82 -2.99
C GLY A 71 -17.13 -17.58 -4.21
N GLY A 72 -15.90 -17.30 -4.62
CA GLY A 72 -15.13 -18.20 -5.48
C GLY A 72 -14.51 -19.30 -4.63
N GLN A 73 -15.18 -20.44 -4.53
CA GLN A 73 -14.54 -21.69 -4.08
C GLN A 73 -13.70 -22.32 -5.21
N PRO A 74 -12.77 -23.22 -4.86
CA PRO A 74 -11.46 -23.33 -5.50
C PRO A 74 -11.50 -24.26 -6.71
N THR A 75 -10.76 -23.93 -7.76
CA THR A 75 -10.30 -24.93 -8.72
C THR A 75 -8.78 -24.88 -8.85
N ASP A 76 -8.22 -25.99 -8.42
CA ASP A 76 -6.88 -26.49 -8.65
C ASP A 76 -6.37 -26.17 -10.07
N ARG A 77 -5.35 -25.32 -10.15
CA ARG A 77 -4.32 -25.39 -11.19
C ARG A 77 -2.96 -25.10 -10.55
N THR A 78 -2.40 -26.17 -10.01
CA THR A 78 -1.03 -26.60 -10.27
C THR A 78 -0.14 -25.60 -11.02
N ARG A 79 0.96 -25.23 -10.33
CA ARG A 79 2.26 -24.78 -10.86
C ARG A 79 2.52 -23.27 -10.89
N SER A 80 3.04 -22.77 -9.78
CA SER A 80 4.24 -21.93 -9.82
C SER A 80 5.15 -22.32 -8.67
N GLN A 81 6.31 -22.84 -9.05
CA GLN A 81 7.41 -23.17 -8.17
C GLN A 81 7.77 -21.94 -7.33
N VAL A 82 7.55 -22.03 -6.03
CA VAL A 82 8.22 -21.15 -5.08
C VAL A 82 9.62 -21.72 -4.94
N ALA A 83 10.58 -21.15 -5.66
CA ALA A 83 11.98 -21.36 -5.33
C ALA A 83 12.17 -20.89 -3.89
N SER A 84 12.45 -21.84 -3.00
CA SER A 84 12.85 -21.55 -1.63
C SER A 84 14.11 -20.72 -1.67
N ILE A 85 13.99 -19.42 -1.46
CA ILE A 85 15.12 -18.59 -1.05
C ILE A 85 15.42 -18.96 0.41
N SER A 86 16.49 -19.73 0.61
CA SER A 86 17.02 -20.04 1.93
C SER A 86 17.22 -18.72 2.71
N PRO A 87 16.85 -18.67 4.00
CA PRO A 87 17.16 -17.51 4.83
C PRO A 87 18.70 -17.33 4.89
N PRO A 88 19.22 -16.09 4.96
CA PRO A 88 20.62 -15.91 5.30
C PRO A 88 20.84 -16.52 6.68
N THR A 89 21.74 -17.50 6.76
CA THR A 89 22.25 -18.02 8.03
C THR A 89 22.72 -16.83 8.88
N VAL A 90 22.01 -16.59 9.98
CA VAL A 90 22.49 -15.73 11.07
C VAL A 90 23.78 -16.37 11.56
N ARG A 91 24.90 -15.74 11.24
CA ARG A 91 26.22 -16.11 11.78
C ARG A 91 26.17 -15.82 13.29
N PRO A 92 26.32 -16.81 14.18
CA PRO A 92 26.44 -16.51 15.60
C PRO A 92 27.68 -15.64 15.82
N PRO A 93 27.65 -14.70 16.80
CA PRO A 93 28.85 -13.93 17.12
C PRO A 93 29.93 -14.90 17.55
N GLN A 94 31.05 -14.91 16.83
CA GLN A 94 32.22 -15.68 17.26
C GLN A 94 32.67 -15.09 18.59
N SER A 95 32.50 -15.85 19.66
CA SER A 95 33.18 -15.62 20.93
C SER A 95 34.68 -15.71 20.67
N SER A 96 35.36 -14.57 20.80
CA SER A 96 36.80 -14.45 20.73
C SER A 96 37.44 -15.49 21.66
N PRO A 97 38.41 -16.29 21.20
CA PRO A 97 39.16 -17.14 22.10
C PRO A 97 39.96 -16.24 23.05
N THR A 98 39.61 -16.36 24.33
CA THR A 98 40.40 -16.01 25.50
C THR A 98 41.90 -16.12 25.21
N ALA A 99 42.59 -14.97 25.15
CA ALA A 99 44.04 -14.91 25.21
C ALA A 99 44.48 -15.23 26.64
N LEU A 100 44.54 -16.53 26.95
CA LEU A 100 45.19 -17.08 28.13
C LEU A 100 46.61 -17.45 27.70
N GLY A 101 47.57 -16.61 28.05
CA GLY A 101 48.99 -16.94 27.90
C GLY A 101 49.88 -15.76 27.50
N GLN A 102 50.15 -14.86 28.44
CA GLN A 102 51.48 -14.23 28.53
C GLN A 102 51.70 -13.60 29.91
N THR A 103 52.39 -14.37 30.74
CA THR A 103 53.28 -13.95 31.84
C THR A 103 54.49 -14.90 31.72
N PRO A 104 55.68 -14.61 32.28
CA PRO A 104 56.40 -13.35 32.48
C PRO A 104 57.86 -13.44 31.90
N ALA A 105 58.60 -12.32 31.86
CA ALA A 105 60.06 -12.27 32.01
C ALA A 105 60.49 -10.82 32.27
#